data_AF-A0A8T4E9W2-F1
#
_entry.id   AF-A0A8T4E9W2-F1
#
_cell.length_a   1.000
_cell.length_b   1.000
_cell.length_c   1.000
_cell.angle_alpha   90.00
_cell.angle_beta   90.00
_cell.angle_gamma   90.00
#
_symmetry.space_group_name_H-M   'P 1'
#
loop_
_entity.id
_entity.type
_entity.pdbx_description
1 polymer ?
#
loop_
_entity_poly.entity_id
_entity_poly.type
_entity_poly.pdbx_seq_one_letter_code
_entity_poly.pdbx_strand_id
1 'polypeptide(L)'
;MMHSKGVILGAMIFLAAVVSSLSHAPAVSADMIIMTSLYEGSSIHNGTHVYMPEANVSIFIKNQGSIFTNLQAEFQLVTNTTQNVTLGFVLPRISSYTVNGPSNLTISANSTERYYTVMQWDDLVSSQGFSTECIDIYGTWLEQAEFAIFNLEMEADHTVVLTVVSDTEITPEYAHVFEYSYTIASARTFENDTHEVVHIEVLENEPFLNVTFSPQNYLTLSKEDIRSNARWEFDVSDFSTDTVSMWATIREYQPWGLGPRNLSWLIFPAVGIVVIITALAIKKWR
;
A
#
# COMPACT_ATOMS: atom_id res chain seq x y z
N MET A 1 11.18 16.49 67.93
CA MET A 1 10.05 15.70 67.37
C MET A 1 9.27 16.41 66.25
N MET A 2 9.51 17.70 65.93
CA MET A 2 8.78 18.44 64.87
C MET A 2 9.31 18.23 63.44
N HIS A 3 10.54 17.75 63.23
CA HIS A 3 11.11 17.58 61.88
C HIS A 3 10.60 16.37 61.08
N SER A 4 10.09 15.30 61.72
CA SER A 4 9.62 14.12 60.96
C SER A 4 8.27 14.38 60.27
N LYS A 5 7.40 15.20 60.85
CA LYS A 5 6.07 15.50 60.30
C LYS A 5 6.15 16.32 59.00
N GLY A 6 7.12 17.24 58.89
CA GLY A 6 7.33 18.03 57.67
C GLY A 6 7.87 17.21 56.50
N VAL A 7 8.73 16.22 56.77
CA VAL A 7 9.27 15.32 55.74
C VAL A 7 8.18 14.39 55.20
N ILE A 8 7.32 13.87 56.08
CA ILE A 8 6.19 13.02 55.69
C ILE A 8 5.16 13.81 54.89
N LEU A 9 4.86 15.06 55.28
CA LEU A 9 3.95 15.93 54.55
C LEU A 9 4.51 16.29 53.16
N GLY A 10 5.81 16.60 53.07
CA GLY A 10 6.48 16.85 51.79
C GLY A 10 6.47 15.63 50.87
N ALA A 11 6.70 14.43 51.42
CA ALA A 11 6.63 13.19 50.67
C ALA A 11 5.21 12.87 50.17
N MET A 12 4.17 13.16 50.97
CA MET A 12 2.77 12.95 50.56
C MET A 12 2.32 13.96 49.50
N ILE A 13 2.71 15.23 49.62
CA ILE A 13 2.43 16.24 48.58
C ILE A 13 3.12 15.88 47.27
N PHE A 14 4.37 15.40 47.35
CA PHE A 14 5.11 14.95 46.18
C PHE A 14 4.49 13.69 45.56
N LEU A 15 4.13 12.69 46.36
CA LEU A 15 3.44 11.49 45.86
C LEU A 15 2.10 11.85 45.22
N ALA A 16 1.35 12.78 45.81
CA ALA A 16 0.11 13.29 45.23
C ALA A 16 0.35 14.05 43.92
N ALA A 17 1.44 14.79 43.78
CA ALA A 17 1.83 15.48 42.54
C ALA A 17 2.31 14.51 41.44
N VAL A 18 3.00 13.44 41.82
CA VAL A 18 3.39 12.35 40.89
C VAL A 18 2.17 11.57 40.44
N VAL A 19 1.26 11.24 41.36
CA VAL A 19 0.00 10.54 41.04
C VAL A 19 -0.93 11.43 40.21
N SER A 20 -1.01 12.74 40.49
CA SER A 20 -1.82 13.66 39.69
C SER A 20 -1.23 13.98 38.32
N SER A 21 0.10 13.92 38.17
CA SER A 21 0.75 14.00 36.85
C SER A 21 0.61 12.70 36.05
N LEU A 22 0.58 11.54 36.72
CA LEU A 22 0.23 10.26 36.11
C LEU A 22 -1.25 10.19 35.69
N SER A 23 -2.17 10.83 36.43
CA SER A 23 -3.59 10.91 36.05
C SER A 23 -3.88 11.90 34.91
N HIS A 24 -2.90 12.74 34.55
CA HIS A 24 -2.89 13.55 33.34
C HIS A 24 -1.98 12.95 32.27
N ALA A 25 -1.73 11.63 32.30
CA ALA A 25 -1.20 10.95 31.14
C ALA A 25 -2.04 11.41 29.94
N PRO A 26 -1.43 12.07 28.93
CA PRO A 26 -2.18 12.56 27.79
C PRO A 26 -2.99 11.39 27.26
N ALA A 27 -4.28 11.63 27.00
CA ALA A 27 -5.14 10.64 26.38
C ALA A 27 -4.34 9.99 25.26
N VAL A 28 -4.19 8.67 25.30
CA VAL A 28 -3.41 7.93 24.31
C VAL A 28 -4.07 8.23 22.97
N SER A 29 -3.49 9.17 22.23
CA SER A 29 -3.76 9.33 20.82
C SER A 29 -3.48 7.95 20.24
N ALA A 30 -4.46 7.35 19.59
CA ALA A 30 -4.20 6.17 18.78
C ALA A 30 -3.20 6.64 17.71
N ASP A 31 -1.92 6.40 17.95
CA ASP A 31 -0.87 6.81 17.03
C ASP A 31 -1.05 6.01 15.74
N MET A 32 -1.37 6.74 14.67
CA MET A 32 -1.74 6.14 13.40
C MET A 32 -0.46 5.80 12.63
N ILE A 33 -0.29 4.53 12.27
CA ILE A 33 0.67 4.14 11.23
C ILE A 33 0.27 4.87 9.96
N ILE A 34 1.14 5.77 9.49
CA ILE A 34 0.93 6.45 8.22
C ILE A 34 1.34 5.49 7.11
N MET A 35 0.35 4.98 6.39
CA MET A 35 0.54 4.13 5.22
C MET A 35 0.42 4.99 3.95
N THR A 36 1.23 4.68 2.96
CA THR A 36 1.05 5.16 1.58
C THR A 36 0.89 3.95 0.70
N SER A 37 -0.22 3.88 -0.02
CA SER A 37 -0.55 2.74 -0.86
C SER A 37 -0.72 3.15 -2.31
N LEU A 38 -0.19 2.34 -3.22
CA LEU A 38 -0.43 2.40 -4.65
C LEU A 38 -1.22 1.17 -5.08
N TYR A 39 -2.37 1.40 -5.69
CA TYR A 39 -3.24 0.36 -6.25
C TYR A 39 -3.39 0.58 -7.74
N GLU A 40 -3.18 -0.46 -8.53
CA GLU A 40 -3.42 -0.49 -9.98
C GLU A 40 -3.65 -1.93 -10.42
N GLY A 41 -4.14 -2.18 -11.64
CA GLY A 41 -4.25 -3.57 -12.08
C GLY A 41 -5.06 -3.85 -13.32
N SER A 42 -5.40 -5.13 -13.47
CA SER A 42 -5.89 -5.78 -14.69
C SER A 42 -7.12 -5.10 -15.33
N SER A 43 -7.40 -5.46 -16.58
CA SER A 43 -8.49 -4.87 -17.37
C SER A 43 -9.85 -5.52 -17.15
N ILE A 44 -10.92 -4.75 -17.34
CA ILE A 44 -12.32 -5.18 -17.43
C ILE A 44 -12.87 -4.85 -18.82
N HIS A 45 -13.98 -5.47 -19.23
CA HIS A 45 -14.64 -5.18 -20.51
C HIS A 45 -16.17 -5.22 -20.44
N ASN A 46 -16.82 -4.64 -21.47
CA ASN A 46 -18.27 -4.79 -21.71
C ASN A 46 -18.61 -5.67 -22.94
N GLY A 47 -17.59 -6.22 -23.61
CA GLY A 47 -17.76 -7.08 -24.78
C GLY A 47 -18.38 -8.44 -24.45
N THR A 48 -18.99 -9.09 -25.43
CA THR A 48 -19.54 -10.44 -25.31
C THR A 48 -18.54 -11.46 -25.82
N HIS A 49 -18.33 -12.62 -25.17
CA HIS A 49 -17.40 -13.63 -25.67
C HIS A 49 -15.95 -13.13 -25.87
N VAL A 50 -15.49 -12.30 -24.93
CA VAL A 50 -14.10 -11.87 -24.85
C VAL A 50 -13.36 -12.77 -23.88
N TYR A 51 -12.21 -13.27 -24.30
CA TYR A 51 -11.33 -14.16 -23.55
C TYR A 51 -10.00 -13.47 -23.30
N MET A 52 -9.39 -13.73 -22.14
CA MET A 52 -8.02 -13.32 -21.83
C MET A 52 -7.18 -14.56 -21.52
N PRO A 53 -6.75 -15.35 -22.52
CA PRO A 53 -6.00 -16.59 -22.26
C PRO A 53 -4.71 -16.39 -21.46
N GLU A 54 -4.00 -15.29 -21.68
CA GLU A 54 -2.72 -15.01 -21.02
C GLU A 54 -2.62 -13.55 -20.57
N ALA A 55 -2.08 -13.35 -19.37
CA ALA A 55 -1.71 -12.06 -18.81
C ALA A 55 -0.29 -12.12 -18.22
N ASN A 56 0.58 -11.21 -18.64
CA ASN A 56 1.96 -11.12 -18.17
C ASN A 56 2.20 -9.73 -17.59
N VAL A 57 2.51 -9.66 -16.31
CA VAL A 57 2.62 -8.42 -15.55
C VAL A 57 4.02 -8.34 -14.97
N SER A 58 4.75 -7.29 -15.33
CA SER A 58 6.07 -6.97 -14.79
C SER A 58 6.01 -5.64 -14.07
N ILE A 59 6.39 -5.65 -12.81
CA ILE A 59 6.36 -4.48 -11.93
C ILE A 59 7.78 -4.28 -11.41
N PHE A 60 8.32 -3.09 -11.63
CA PHE A 60 9.62 -2.70 -11.14
C PHE A 60 9.47 -1.59 -10.10
N ILE A 61 9.93 -1.85 -8.88
CA ILE A 61 9.89 -0.92 -7.75
C ILE A 61 11.32 -0.56 -7.38
N LYS A 62 11.65 0.73 -7.38
CA LYS A 62 12.98 1.22 -7.01
C LYS A 62 12.88 2.21 -5.87
N ASN A 63 13.59 1.94 -4.77
CA ASN A 63 13.73 2.86 -3.66
C ASN A 63 15.08 3.59 -3.73
N GLN A 64 15.05 4.92 -3.82
CA GLN A 64 16.25 5.79 -3.83
C GLN A 64 16.00 7.12 -3.08
N GLY A 65 15.20 7.06 -2.00
CA GLY A 65 14.70 8.21 -1.25
C GLY A 65 13.27 8.58 -1.66
N SER A 66 13.00 8.61 -2.97
CA SER A 66 11.65 8.44 -3.53
C SER A 66 11.48 6.99 -4.01
N ILE A 67 10.23 6.51 -3.98
CA ILE A 67 9.84 5.20 -4.49
C ILE A 67 9.30 5.39 -5.90
N PHE A 68 9.95 4.75 -6.87
CA PHE A 68 9.53 4.72 -8.26
C PHE A 68 8.90 3.37 -8.55
N THR A 69 7.74 3.36 -9.16
CA THR A 69 7.06 2.15 -9.61
C THR A 69 6.78 2.26 -11.10
N ASN A 70 7.21 1.25 -11.84
CA ASN A 70 6.87 1.06 -13.24
C ASN A 70 6.12 -0.26 -13.36
N LEU A 71 4.89 -0.21 -13.86
CA LEU A 71 4.16 -1.41 -14.25
C LEU A 71 4.14 -1.50 -15.78
N GLN A 72 4.40 -2.70 -16.27
CA GLN A 72 4.17 -3.10 -17.64
C GLN A 72 3.34 -4.38 -17.63
N ALA A 73 2.10 -4.29 -18.10
CA ALA A 73 1.20 -5.41 -18.24
C ALA A 73 0.92 -5.68 -19.72
N GLU A 74 0.94 -6.95 -20.09
CA GLU A 74 0.56 -7.43 -21.42
C GLU A 74 -0.56 -8.45 -21.29
N PHE A 75 -1.69 -8.16 -21.93
CA PHE A 75 -2.87 -9.01 -21.94
C PHE A 75 -3.12 -9.50 -23.37
N GLN A 76 -3.24 -10.80 -23.55
CA GLN A 76 -3.67 -11.38 -24.82
C GLN A 76 -5.19 -11.50 -24.79
N LEU A 77 -5.87 -10.77 -25.68
CA LEU A 77 -7.31 -10.74 -25.78
C LEU A 77 -7.77 -11.43 -27.06
N VAL A 78 -8.81 -12.26 -26.97
CA VAL A 78 -9.39 -12.97 -28.10
C VAL A 78 -10.91 -12.87 -28.04
N THR A 79 -11.57 -12.91 -29.20
CA THR A 79 -13.02 -12.99 -29.32
C THR A 79 -13.39 -13.97 -30.43
N ASN A 80 -14.53 -14.65 -30.31
CA ASN A 80 -15.07 -15.50 -31.38
C ASN A 80 -15.97 -14.73 -32.37
N THR A 81 -16.22 -13.46 -32.11
CA THR A 81 -17.06 -12.58 -32.95
C THR A 81 -16.37 -11.24 -33.18
N THR A 82 -16.53 -10.67 -34.37
CA THR A 82 -16.04 -9.32 -34.66
C THR A 82 -16.93 -8.29 -33.97
N GLN A 83 -16.34 -7.45 -33.12
CA GLN A 83 -17.07 -6.49 -32.30
C GLN A 83 -16.21 -5.30 -31.88
N ASN A 84 -16.87 -4.21 -31.49
CA ASN A 84 -16.22 -3.13 -30.77
C ASN A 84 -16.43 -3.34 -29.27
N VAL A 85 -15.33 -3.47 -28.54
CA VAL A 85 -15.31 -3.66 -27.10
C VAL A 85 -14.83 -2.38 -26.44
N THR A 86 -15.48 -1.99 -25.35
CA THR A 86 -14.94 -1.00 -24.42
C THR A 86 -14.23 -1.74 -23.30
N LEU A 87 -12.95 -1.41 -23.10
CA LEU A 87 -12.16 -1.94 -21.99
C LEU A 87 -11.88 -0.83 -20.99
N GLY A 88 -11.74 -1.22 -19.72
CA GLY A 88 -11.30 -0.36 -18.64
C GLY A 88 -10.10 -0.95 -17.93
N PHE A 89 -9.04 -0.18 -17.75
CA PHE A 89 -7.90 -0.57 -16.92
C PHE A 89 -7.95 0.13 -15.58
N VAL A 90 -7.68 -0.56 -14.47
CA VAL A 90 -7.70 0.04 -13.12
C VAL A 90 -6.57 1.06 -13.04
N LEU A 91 -6.93 2.35 -12.99
CA LEU A 91 -6.00 3.48 -13.00
C LEU A 91 -5.17 3.48 -11.70
N PRO A 92 -3.86 3.81 -11.77
CA PRO A 92 -3.07 3.85 -10.56
C PRO A 92 -3.57 4.91 -9.59
N ARG A 93 -3.91 4.49 -8.38
CA ARG A 93 -4.43 5.34 -7.31
C ARG A 93 -3.49 5.33 -6.13
N ILE A 94 -3.02 6.51 -5.75
CA ILE A 94 -2.24 6.71 -4.54
C ILE A 94 -3.20 7.09 -3.41
N SER A 95 -3.30 6.24 -2.39
CA SER A 95 -3.97 6.58 -1.14
C SER A 95 -2.96 7.23 -0.20
N SER A 96 -2.85 8.56 -0.25
CA SER A 96 -2.04 9.36 0.69
C SER A 96 -2.56 10.79 0.83
N TYR A 97 -2.12 11.50 1.88
CA TYR A 97 -2.52 12.88 2.15
C TYR A 97 -1.78 13.94 1.29
N THR A 98 -0.74 13.58 0.53
CA THR A 98 0.23 14.57 0.00
C THR A 98 0.88 14.28 -1.36
N VAL A 99 0.33 13.40 -2.21
CA VAL A 99 1.02 12.99 -3.44
C VAL A 99 0.18 13.26 -4.70
N ASN A 100 0.83 13.78 -5.74
CA ASN A 100 0.26 13.95 -7.08
C ASN A 100 0.01 12.56 -7.71
N GLY A 101 -1.10 12.39 -8.44
CA GLY A 101 -1.46 11.12 -9.10
C GLY A 101 -0.41 10.57 -10.08
N PRO A 102 -0.65 9.40 -10.70
CA PRO A 102 0.31 8.75 -11.59
C PRO A 102 0.86 9.71 -12.65
N SER A 103 2.17 9.62 -12.88
CA SER A 103 2.88 10.59 -13.69
C SER A 103 2.64 10.36 -15.19
N ASN A 104 2.49 9.11 -15.62
CA ASN A 104 2.14 8.73 -17.00
C ASN A 104 1.42 7.37 -17.03
N LEU A 105 0.42 7.23 -17.90
CA LEU A 105 -0.21 5.96 -18.27
C LEU A 105 -0.28 5.89 -19.80
N THR A 106 0.18 4.80 -20.38
CA THR A 106 0.12 4.55 -21.82
C THR A 106 -0.57 3.22 -22.06
N ILE A 107 -1.55 3.24 -22.96
CA ILE A 107 -2.29 2.05 -23.37
C ILE A 107 -2.06 1.87 -24.86
N SER A 108 -1.68 0.67 -25.28
CA SER A 108 -1.52 0.34 -26.69
C SER A 108 -2.10 -1.03 -27.01
N ALA A 109 -2.68 -1.17 -28.20
CA ALA A 109 -3.17 -2.44 -28.70
C ALA A 109 -2.42 -2.75 -30.00
N ASN A 110 -1.77 -3.91 -30.08
CA ASN A 110 -0.90 -4.30 -31.20
C ASN A 110 0.11 -3.20 -31.54
N SER A 111 0.77 -2.63 -30.51
CA SER A 111 1.73 -1.51 -30.62
C SER A 111 1.14 -0.17 -31.12
N THR A 112 -0.18 -0.05 -31.26
CA THR A 112 -0.84 1.22 -31.59
C THR A 112 -1.41 1.85 -30.32
N GLU A 113 -0.95 3.06 -30.00
CA GLU A 113 -1.41 3.81 -28.83
C GLU A 113 -2.93 4.09 -28.90
N ARG A 114 -3.60 3.96 -27.77
CA ARG A 114 -5.04 4.17 -27.60
C ARG A 114 -5.27 5.35 -26.68
N TYR A 115 -6.11 6.27 -27.14
CA TYR A 115 -6.65 7.31 -26.27
C TYR A 115 -7.64 6.70 -25.28
N TYR A 116 -7.55 7.16 -24.04
CA TYR A 116 -8.47 6.76 -22.99
C TYR A 116 -9.08 7.98 -22.31
N THR A 117 -10.23 7.77 -21.67
CA THR A 117 -10.83 8.70 -20.72
C THR A 117 -10.83 8.08 -19.33
N VAL A 118 -10.91 8.90 -18.29
CA VAL A 118 -10.99 8.38 -16.91
C VAL A 118 -12.45 8.41 -16.47
N MET A 119 -12.94 7.30 -15.94
CA MET A 119 -14.30 7.16 -15.42
C MET A 119 -14.30 6.39 -14.10
N GLN A 120 -15.28 6.69 -13.24
CA GLN A 120 -15.55 5.92 -12.03
C GLN A 120 -16.50 4.75 -12.33
N TRP A 121 -16.52 3.75 -11.46
CA TRP A 121 -17.31 2.53 -11.64
C TRP A 121 -18.80 2.80 -11.91
N ASP A 122 -19.43 3.69 -11.14
CA ASP A 122 -20.85 4.02 -11.30
C ASP A 122 -21.17 4.59 -12.70
N ASP A 123 -20.25 5.35 -13.27
CA ASP A 123 -20.36 5.88 -14.62
C ASP A 123 -20.18 4.78 -15.68
N LEU A 124 -19.34 3.76 -15.43
CA LEU A 124 -19.17 2.63 -16.34
C LEU A 124 -20.43 1.80 -16.47
N VAL A 125 -21.06 1.48 -15.34
CA VAL A 125 -22.29 0.70 -15.32
C VAL A 125 -23.41 1.50 -16.00
N SER A 126 -23.59 2.76 -15.61
CA SER A 126 -24.71 3.58 -16.07
C SER A 126 -24.58 4.06 -17.52
N SER A 127 -23.36 4.28 -18.02
CA SER A 127 -23.13 4.88 -19.33
C SER A 127 -22.45 3.97 -20.36
N GLN A 128 -21.66 2.99 -19.92
CA GLN A 128 -20.87 2.11 -20.81
C GLN A 128 -21.37 0.66 -20.83
N GLY A 129 -22.45 0.34 -20.12
CA GLY A 129 -23.10 -0.97 -20.17
C GLY A 129 -22.29 -2.10 -19.52
N PHE A 130 -21.37 -1.78 -18.61
CA PHE A 130 -20.68 -2.79 -17.81
C PHE A 130 -21.67 -3.50 -16.87
N SER A 131 -21.48 -4.81 -16.67
CA SER A 131 -22.36 -5.61 -15.82
C SER A 131 -22.24 -5.23 -14.35
N THR A 132 -23.38 -5.05 -13.67
CA THR A 132 -23.44 -4.87 -12.21
C THR A 132 -23.00 -6.11 -11.45
N GLU A 133 -23.08 -7.30 -12.07
CA GLU A 133 -22.68 -8.58 -11.46
C GLU A 133 -21.20 -8.61 -11.11
N CYS A 134 -20.40 -7.70 -11.69
CA CYS A 134 -19.03 -7.50 -11.29
C CYS A 134 -18.93 -7.10 -9.80
N ILE A 135 -19.77 -6.17 -9.31
CA ILE A 135 -19.68 -5.70 -7.91
C ILE A 135 -19.88 -6.84 -6.91
N ASP A 136 -20.82 -7.74 -7.18
CA ASP A 136 -21.14 -8.87 -6.31
C ASP A 136 -20.00 -9.90 -6.23
N ILE A 137 -19.15 -9.97 -7.27
CA ILE A 137 -17.99 -10.86 -7.36
C ILE A 137 -16.74 -10.20 -6.73
N TYR A 138 -16.58 -8.89 -6.87
CA TYR A 138 -15.32 -8.18 -6.59
C TYR A 138 -15.33 -7.35 -5.31
N GLY A 139 -16.49 -7.12 -4.69
CA GLY A 139 -16.62 -6.35 -3.45
C GLY A 139 -16.47 -4.83 -3.62
N THR A 140 -16.44 -4.11 -2.49
CA THR A 140 -16.58 -2.64 -2.45
C THR A 140 -15.35 -1.85 -2.93
N TRP A 141 -14.25 -2.50 -3.31
CA TRP A 141 -13.05 -1.77 -3.75
C TRP A 141 -13.18 -1.25 -5.18
N LEU A 142 -13.93 -1.93 -6.07
CA LEU A 142 -14.21 -1.45 -7.43
C LEU A 142 -14.94 -0.11 -7.43
N GLU A 143 -15.85 0.10 -6.48
CA GLU A 143 -16.60 1.36 -6.33
C GLU A 143 -15.68 2.56 -6.03
N GLN A 144 -14.47 2.30 -5.53
CA GLN A 144 -13.48 3.33 -5.21
C GLN A 144 -12.34 3.40 -6.23
N ALA A 145 -12.40 2.61 -7.29
CA ALA A 145 -11.42 2.60 -8.37
C ALA A 145 -11.82 3.59 -9.47
N GLU A 146 -10.81 4.17 -10.10
CA GLU A 146 -10.95 4.90 -11.37
C GLU A 146 -10.42 4.01 -12.49
N PHE A 147 -10.98 4.15 -13.68
CA PHE A 147 -10.66 3.30 -14.81
C PHE A 147 -10.26 4.15 -16.01
N ALA A 148 -9.16 3.77 -16.66
CA ALA A 148 -8.80 4.27 -17.99
C ALA A 148 -9.59 3.49 -19.05
N ILE A 149 -10.57 4.15 -19.66
CA ILE A 149 -11.53 3.57 -20.59
C ILE A 149 -11.14 3.87 -22.02
N PHE A 150 -11.06 2.83 -22.84
CA PHE A 150 -10.74 2.94 -24.26
C PHE A 150 -11.52 1.92 -25.07
N ASN A 151 -11.73 2.25 -26.35
CA ASN A 151 -12.43 1.36 -27.29
C ASN A 151 -11.42 0.59 -28.13
N LEU A 152 -11.75 -0.66 -28.41
CA LEU A 152 -10.96 -1.57 -29.21
C LEU A 152 -11.88 -2.31 -30.19
N GLU A 153 -11.56 -2.22 -31.48
CA GLU A 153 -12.14 -3.12 -32.48
C GLU A 153 -11.40 -4.45 -32.42
N MET A 154 -12.14 -5.53 -32.22
CA MET A 154 -11.61 -6.89 -32.18
C MET A 154 -12.22 -7.71 -33.31
N GLU A 155 -11.39 -8.39 -34.08
CA GLU A 155 -11.82 -9.30 -35.13
C GLU A 155 -11.95 -10.72 -34.57
N ALA A 156 -12.95 -11.47 -35.06
CA ALA A 156 -13.14 -12.87 -34.67
C ALA A 156 -11.86 -13.69 -34.89
N ASP A 157 -11.51 -14.52 -33.92
CA ASP A 157 -10.40 -15.47 -33.92
C ASP A 157 -9.00 -14.84 -34.10
N HIS A 158 -8.88 -13.53 -33.88
CA HIS A 158 -7.60 -12.82 -33.89
C HIS A 158 -7.21 -12.40 -32.46
N THR A 159 -5.95 -12.67 -32.11
CA THR A 159 -5.38 -12.20 -30.84
C THR A 159 -5.02 -10.72 -30.95
N VAL A 160 -5.51 -9.93 -29.99
CA VAL A 160 -5.03 -8.57 -29.74
C VAL A 160 -4.12 -8.60 -28.53
N VAL A 161 -2.93 -8.03 -28.66
CA VAL A 161 -2.01 -7.82 -27.55
C VAL A 161 -2.23 -6.41 -27.01
N LEU A 162 -2.81 -6.32 -25.81
CA LEU A 162 -2.99 -5.08 -25.08
C LEU A 162 -1.82 -4.87 -24.15
N THR A 163 -1.05 -3.81 -24.34
CA THR A 163 0.06 -3.42 -23.46
C THR A 163 -0.32 -2.16 -22.70
N VAL A 164 -0.20 -2.21 -21.38
CA VAL A 164 -0.40 -1.07 -20.48
C VAL A 164 0.90 -0.80 -19.74
N VAL A 165 1.35 0.45 -19.78
CA VAL A 165 2.53 0.91 -19.03
C VAL A 165 2.11 2.06 -18.14
N SER A 166 2.46 1.97 -16.86
CA SER A 166 2.25 3.06 -15.90
C SER A 166 3.55 3.39 -15.18
N ASP A 167 3.75 4.68 -14.89
CA ASP A 167 4.88 5.19 -14.13
C ASP A 167 4.39 6.10 -13.01
N THR A 168 4.80 5.78 -11.79
CA THR A 168 4.46 6.56 -10.61
C THR A 168 5.69 6.81 -9.76
N GLU A 169 5.86 8.07 -9.33
CA GLU A 169 6.86 8.45 -8.33
C GLU A 169 6.14 8.86 -7.04
N ILE A 170 6.57 8.28 -5.93
CA ILE A 170 6.01 8.52 -4.62
C ILE A 170 7.14 9.00 -3.71
N THR A 171 6.95 10.16 -3.09
CA THR A 171 7.85 10.68 -2.06
C THR A 171 7.21 10.46 -0.69
N PRO A 172 7.57 9.40 0.06
CA PRO A 172 6.96 9.09 1.34
C PRO A 172 7.52 9.98 2.46
N GLU A 173 7.18 11.28 2.46
CA GLU A 173 7.75 12.25 3.41
C GLU A 173 7.49 11.86 4.88
N TYR A 174 6.34 11.24 5.17
CA TYR A 174 5.92 10.85 6.53
C TYR A 174 5.39 9.41 6.61
N ALA A 175 5.47 8.63 5.53
CA ALA A 175 4.94 7.27 5.54
C ALA A 175 5.89 6.34 6.31
N HIS A 176 5.30 5.48 7.15
CA HIS A 176 6.00 4.40 7.83
C HIS A 176 6.05 3.16 6.93
N VAL A 177 5.00 2.96 6.14
CA VAL A 177 4.80 1.79 5.28
C VAL A 177 4.44 2.25 3.88
N PHE A 178 5.05 1.61 2.89
CA PHE A 178 4.61 1.64 1.50
C PHE A 178 3.96 0.30 1.16
N GLU A 179 2.78 0.37 0.57
CA GLU A 179 2.06 -0.77 0.03
C GLU A 179 1.93 -0.60 -1.50
N TYR A 180 2.33 -1.61 -2.24
CA TYR A 180 2.01 -1.74 -3.65
C TYR A 180 1.06 -2.91 -3.82
N SER A 181 -0.06 -2.71 -4.52
CA SER A 181 -1.03 -3.76 -4.80
C SER A 181 -1.39 -3.77 -6.27
N TYR A 182 -1.20 -4.93 -6.90
CA TYR A 182 -1.70 -5.22 -8.23
C TYR A 182 -3.00 -6.01 -8.15
N THR A 183 -4.04 -5.52 -8.82
CA THR A 183 -5.36 -6.13 -8.86
C THR A 183 -5.46 -7.17 -9.99
N ILE A 184 -5.81 -8.40 -9.61
CA ILE A 184 -6.07 -9.55 -10.50
C ILE A 184 -7.58 -9.74 -10.71
N ALA A 185 -8.43 -9.35 -9.76
CA ALA A 185 -9.86 -9.62 -9.77
C ALA A 185 -10.54 -9.35 -11.13
N SER A 186 -10.16 -8.28 -11.82
CA SER A 186 -10.72 -7.92 -13.12
C SER A 186 -10.47 -8.94 -14.23
N ALA A 187 -9.43 -9.78 -14.13
CA ALA A 187 -9.22 -10.92 -15.05
C ALA A 187 -10.37 -11.94 -15.02
N ARG A 188 -11.10 -12.05 -13.90
CA ARG A 188 -12.27 -12.93 -13.78
C ARG A 188 -13.48 -12.44 -14.59
N THR A 189 -13.44 -11.22 -15.14
CA THR A 189 -14.53 -10.68 -15.98
C THR A 189 -14.55 -11.29 -17.38
N PHE A 190 -13.43 -11.87 -17.82
CA PHE A 190 -13.32 -12.52 -19.11
C PHE A 190 -13.94 -13.91 -19.09
N GLU A 191 -14.41 -14.37 -20.24
CA GLU A 191 -14.82 -15.76 -20.39
C GLU A 191 -13.61 -16.69 -20.35
N ASN A 192 -13.85 -17.93 -19.89
CA ASN A 192 -12.83 -18.95 -19.64
C ASN A 192 -11.82 -18.55 -18.56
N ASP A 193 -10.87 -19.46 -18.29
CA ASP A 193 -9.81 -19.19 -17.34
C ASP A 193 -8.68 -18.39 -17.98
N THR A 194 -8.00 -17.59 -17.16
CA THR A 194 -6.85 -16.79 -17.56
C THR A 194 -5.60 -17.35 -16.90
N HIS A 195 -4.56 -17.63 -17.67
CA HIS A 195 -3.24 -17.90 -17.14
C HIS A 195 -2.53 -16.57 -16.87
N GLU A 196 -2.15 -16.30 -15.63
CA GLU A 196 -1.55 -15.03 -15.25
C GLU A 196 -0.19 -15.19 -14.55
N VAL A 197 0.79 -14.42 -15.02
CA VAL A 197 2.12 -14.32 -14.43
C VAL A 197 2.33 -12.91 -13.93
N VAL A 198 2.55 -12.75 -12.63
CA VAL A 198 2.90 -11.46 -12.01
C VAL A 198 4.30 -11.53 -11.44
N HIS A 199 5.19 -10.65 -11.91
CA HIS A 199 6.56 -10.52 -11.43
C HIS A 199 6.79 -9.12 -10.87
N ILE A 200 7.11 -9.04 -9.57
CA ILE A 200 7.55 -7.82 -8.90
C ILE A 200 9.06 -7.93 -8.67
N GLU A 201 9.83 -7.02 -9.27
CA GLU A 201 11.23 -6.77 -8.95
C GLU A 201 11.34 -5.52 -8.07
N VAL A 202 12.07 -5.63 -6.96
CA VAL A 202 12.36 -4.53 -6.04
C VAL A 202 13.85 -4.27 -6.01
N LEU A 203 14.26 -3.03 -6.28
CA LEU A 203 15.64 -2.56 -6.21
C LEU A 203 15.79 -1.52 -5.08
N GLU A 204 16.50 -1.90 -4.02
CA GLU A 204 16.65 -1.16 -2.77
C GLU A 204 17.97 -0.36 -2.74
N ASN A 205 18.10 0.71 -3.53
CA ASN A 205 19.29 1.58 -3.44
C ASN A 205 19.35 2.27 -2.07
N GLU A 206 18.18 2.62 -1.52
CA GLU A 206 18.00 2.81 -0.08
C GLU A 206 17.27 1.59 0.49
N PRO A 207 17.80 0.94 1.54
CA PRO A 207 17.22 -0.28 2.08
C PRO A 207 15.89 0.00 2.78
N PHE A 208 14.89 -0.83 2.51
CA PHE A 208 13.73 -0.89 3.39
C PHE A 208 14.11 -1.60 4.69
N LEU A 209 13.40 -1.30 5.79
CA LEU A 209 13.59 -2.01 7.05
C LEU A 209 13.07 -3.44 6.97
N ASN A 210 12.00 -3.64 6.19
CA ASN A 210 11.41 -4.95 5.93
C ASN A 210 10.63 -4.90 4.61
N VAL A 211 10.65 -6.00 3.85
CA VAL A 211 9.85 -6.17 2.63
C VAL A 211 9.15 -7.52 2.71
N THR A 212 7.84 -7.53 2.51
CA THR A 212 7.01 -8.74 2.51
C THR A 212 6.12 -8.75 1.29
N PHE A 213 5.90 -9.94 0.75
CA PHE A 213 5.05 -10.17 -0.40
C PHE A 213 3.87 -11.06 0.00
N SER A 214 2.69 -10.84 -0.59
CA SER A 214 1.58 -11.78 -0.43
C SER A 214 0.64 -11.75 -1.64
N PRO A 215 -0.19 -12.81 -1.83
CA PRO A 215 -0.28 -14.01 -1.01
C PRO A 215 0.94 -14.93 -1.15
N GLN A 216 1.07 -15.91 -0.26
CA GLN A 216 2.17 -16.89 -0.29
C GLN A 216 1.90 -18.06 -1.25
N ASN A 217 0.65 -18.26 -1.66
CA ASN A 217 0.29 -19.29 -2.63
C ASN A 217 0.86 -18.92 -4.00
N TYR A 218 1.43 -19.91 -4.71
CA TYR A 218 2.07 -19.73 -6.03
C TYR A 218 3.28 -18.78 -6.06
N LEU A 219 3.69 -18.27 -4.90
CA LEU A 219 4.78 -17.31 -4.77
C LEU A 219 6.15 -17.99 -4.83
N THR A 220 6.97 -17.53 -5.77
CA THR A 220 8.40 -17.84 -5.83
C THR A 220 9.19 -16.58 -5.49
N LEU A 221 10.03 -16.67 -4.44
CA LEU A 221 10.88 -15.56 -3.99
C LEU A 221 12.35 -15.84 -4.28
N SER A 222 13.07 -14.81 -4.69
CA SER A 222 14.53 -14.79 -4.65
C SER A 222 15.02 -13.43 -4.18
N LYS A 223 16.14 -13.43 -3.44
CA LYS A 223 16.76 -12.21 -2.94
C LYS A 223 18.27 -12.28 -3.16
N GLU A 224 18.82 -11.25 -3.77
CA GLU A 224 20.24 -11.11 -4.06
C GLU A 224 20.67 -9.67 -3.77
N ASP A 225 21.47 -9.50 -2.72
CA ASP A 225 21.97 -8.18 -2.26
C ASP A 225 20.82 -7.16 -2.07
N ILE A 226 20.79 -6.10 -2.88
CA ILE A 226 19.78 -5.04 -2.87
C ILE A 226 18.55 -5.34 -3.76
N ARG A 227 18.50 -6.51 -4.40
CA ARG A 227 17.42 -6.91 -5.30
C ARG A 227 16.56 -8.00 -4.67
N SER A 228 15.26 -7.81 -4.68
CA SER A 228 14.27 -8.83 -4.32
C SER A 228 13.35 -9.09 -5.51
N ASN A 229 13.06 -10.35 -5.82
CA ASN A 229 12.13 -10.75 -6.86
C ASN A 229 11.03 -11.61 -6.26
N ALA A 230 9.79 -11.30 -6.61
CA ALA A 230 8.61 -12.07 -6.28
C ALA A 230 7.84 -12.40 -7.56
N ARG A 231 7.58 -13.68 -7.81
CA ARG A 231 6.83 -14.14 -8.98
C ARG A 231 5.67 -15.01 -8.53
N TRP A 232 4.49 -14.71 -9.06
CA TRP A 232 3.30 -15.55 -9.00
C TRP A 232 2.98 -16.03 -10.40
N GLU A 233 2.64 -17.31 -10.54
CA GLU A 233 2.23 -17.93 -11.80
C GLU A 233 1.11 -18.91 -11.48
N PHE A 234 -0.09 -18.62 -11.99
CA PHE A 234 -1.32 -19.30 -11.61
C PHE A 234 -2.37 -19.18 -12.71
N ASP A 235 -3.37 -20.05 -12.65
CA ASP A 235 -4.62 -19.85 -13.36
C ASP A 235 -5.60 -19.10 -12.45
N VAL A 236 -6.29 -18.09 -12.96
CA VAL A 236 -7.10 -17.14 -12.17
C VAL A 236 -8.22 -17.84 -11.41
N SER A 237 -8.79 -18.93 -11.95
CA SER A 237 -9.81 -19.72 -11.27
C SER A 237 -9.31 -20.42 -9.99
N ASP A 238 -8.03 -20.79 -9.95
CA ASP A 238 -7.38 -21.48 -8.83
C ASP A 238 -6.72 -20.50 -7.83
N PHE A 239 -6.68 -19.21 -8.16
CA PHE A 239 -6.16 -18.17 -7.30
C PHE A 239 -7.27 -17.60 -6.42
N SER A 240 -7.15 -17.70 -5.09
CA SER A 240 -8.24 -17.38 -4.16
C SER A 240 -8.33 -15.91 -3.74
N THR A 241 -7.36 -15.09 -4.14
CA THR A 241 -7.26 -13.67 -3.76
C THR A 241 -7.42 -12.79 -4.98
N ASP A 242 -7.81 -11.54 -4.76
CA ASP A 242 -8.05 -10.58 -5.85
C ASP A 242 -6.87 -9.65 -6.12
N THR A 243 -5.82 -9.74 -5.29
CA THR A 243 -4.63 -8.92 -5.41
C THR A 243 -3.37 -9.73 -5.09
N VAL A 244 -2.26 -9.30 -5.68
CA VAL A 244 -0.90 -9.57 -5.17
C VAL A 244 -0.30 -8.25 -4.71
N SER A 245 0.54 -8.29 -3.70
CA SER A 245 1.02 -7.07 -3.07
C SER A 245 2.38 -7.21 -2.43
N MET A 246 3.05 -6.07 -2.34
CA MET A 246 4.27 -5.85 -1.61
C MET A 246 4.00 -4.83 -0.50
N TRP A 247 4.44 -5.13 0.72
CA TRP A 247 4.52 -4.18 1.81
C TRP A 247 5.99 -3.94 2.17
N ALA A 248 6.38 -2.68 2.24
CA ALA A 248 7.71 -2.27 2.62
C ALA A 248 7.65 -1.31 3.82
N THR A 249 8.41 -1.61 4.88
CA THR A 249 8.56 -0.70 6.02
C THR A 249 9.69 0.28 5.72
N ILE A 250 9.36 1.57 5.62
CA ILE A 250 10.31 2.64 5.27
C ILE A 250 10.99 3.18 6.52
N ARG A 251 10.24 3.34 7.61
CA ARG A 251 10.73 3.95 8.85
C ARG A 251 10.17 3.23 10.05
N GLU A 252 10.98 3.14 11.12
CA GLU A 252 10.52 2.59 12.38
C GLU A 252 9.36 3.43 12.91
N TYR A 253 8.25 2.78 13.20
CA TYR A 253 7.19 3.39 13.96
C TYR A 253 7.66 3.55 15.42
N GLN A 254 7.77 4.79 15.88
CA GLN A 254 8.02 5.09 17.29
C GLN A 254 6.69 5.51 17.95
N PRO A 255 5.99 4.60 18.67
CA PRO A 255 4.71 4.87 19.34
C PRO A 255 4.79 5.89 20.49
N TRP A 256 5.97 6.47 20.69
CA TRP A 256 6.24 7.45 21.71
C TRP A 256 7.16 8.44 21.05
N GLY A 257 6.78 9.72 21.01
CA GLY A 257 7.70 10.83 20.70
C GLY A 257 8.86 10.96 21.71
N LEU A 258 9.24 9.89 22.39
CA LEU A 258 10.40 9.78 23.26
C LEU A 258 11.66 9.53 22.43
N GLY A 259 11.97 10.49 21.55
CA GLY A 259 13.35 10.64 21.10
C GLY A 259 14.28 10.80 22.33
N PRO A 260 15.58 10.51 22.21
CA PRO A 260 16.53 10.58 23.33
C PRO A 260 16.56 11.93 24.05
N ARG A 261 16.07 13.00 23.42
CA ARG A 261 15.91 14.35 24.01
C ARG A 261 14.77 14.49 25.04
N ASN A 262 13.78 13.59 25.05
CA ASN A 262 12.65 13.65 25.98
C ASN A 262 12.88 12.79 27.24
N LEU A 263 13.72 11.75 27.16
CA LEU A 263 14.15 10.96 28.32
C LEU A 263 14.94 11.80 29.35
N SER A 264 15.72 12.78 28.90
CA SER A 264 16.49 13.65 29.80
C SER A 264 15.61 14.43 30.79
N TRP A 265 14.40 14.83 30.39
CA TRP A 265 13.49 15.61 31.25
C TRP A 265 12.92 14.79 32.42
N LEU A 266 12.85 13.47 32.30
CA LEU A 266 12.43 12.56 33.38
C LEU A 266 13.62 12.15 34.26
N ILE A 267 14.81 12.01 33.68
CA ILE A 267 16.03 11.57 34.39
C ILE A 267 16.57 12.67 35.31
N PHE A 268 16.62 13.94 34.87
CA PHE A 268 17.14 15.05 35.66
C PHE A 268 16.43 15.26 37.01
N PRO A 269 15.08 15.32 37.09
CA PRO A 269 14.39 15.44 38.37
C PRO A 269 14.55 14.18 39.24
N ALA A 270 14.57 12.98 38.66
CA ALA A 270 14.75 11.73 39.42
C ALA A 270 16.13 11.66 40.09
N VAL A 271 17.20 12.00 39.35
CA VAL A 271 18.57 12.05 39.89
C VAL A 271 18.72 13.17 40.91
N GLY A 272 18.15 14.35 40.65
CA GLY A 272 18.16 15.47 41.60
C GLY A 272 17.50 15.13 42.95
N ILE A 273 16.41 14.37 42.92
CA ILE A 273 15.70 13.95 44.14
C ILE A 273 16.51 12.92 44.95
N VAL A 274 17.14 11.94 44.30
CA VAL A 274 18.01 10.98 44.99
C VAL A 274 19.15 11.69 45.70
N VAL A 275 19.76 12.69 45.05
CA VAL A 275 20.83 13.51 45.62
C VAL A 275 20.33 14.34 46.80
N ILE A 276 19.15 14.97 46.70
CA ILE A 276 18.56 15.75 47.80
C ILE A 276 18.20 14.85 48.99
N ILE A 277 17.62 13.67 48.75
CA ILE A 277 17.26 12.71 49.81
C ILE A 277 18.52 12.19 50.51
N THR A 278 19.55 11.81 49.76
CA THR A 278 20.83 11.37 50.35
C THR A 278 21.53 12.49 51.11
N ALA A 279 21.57 13.72 50.58
CA ALA A 279 22.14 14.87 51.28
C ALA A 279 21.41 15.20 52.59
N LEU A 280 20.08 15.12 52.60
CA LEU A 280 19.26 15.33 53.81
C LEU A 280 19.42 14.18 54.82
N ALA A 281 19.56 12.94 54.36
CA ALA A 281 19.80 11.79 55.23
C ALA A 281 21.18 11.86 55.91
N ILE A 282 22.22 12.26 55.17
CA ILE A 282 23.59 12.44 55.69
C ILE A 282 23.64 13.58 56.71
N LYS A 283 22.95 14.70 56.45
CA LYS A 283 22.90 15.85 57.38
C LYS A 283 22.16 15.55 58.69
N LYS A 284 21.29 14.55 58.71
CA LYS A 284 20.54 14.11 59.90
C LYS A 284 21.33 13.13 60.78
N TRP A 285 22.40 12.55 60.24
CA TRP A 285 23.29 11.60 60.92
C TRP A 285 24.53 12.26 61.54
N ARG A 286 24.81 13.53 61.19
CA ARG A 286 25.75 14.40 61.91
C ARG A 286 24.99 15.29 62.87
#